data_AF-A0AAU7TM06-F1
#
_entry.id   AF-A0AAU7TM06-F1
#
_cell.length_a   1.000
_cell.length_b   1.000
_cell.length_c   1.000
_cell.angle_alpha   90.00
_cell.angle_beta   90.00
_cell.angle_gamma   90.00
#
_symmetry.space_group_name_H-M   'P 1'
#
loop_
_entity.id
_entity.type
_entity.pdbx_description
1 polymer ?
#
loop_
_entity_poly.entity_id
_entity_poly.type
_entity_poly.pdbx_seq_one_letter_code
_entity_poly.pdbx_strand_id
1 'polypeptide(L)'
;MRRWVALCVGMGLLTGCGGEPQHAPSPVASASSSSAPAPAASVPTAGPLGTAAYQAELTRIDQVLAGATRSLTRVRTAEALGEAMSTVAESLNTFAVRLAALKVTSRLTAAHGLLQERIGVAATRLTSSVEQTVEDARCGGAAYTSQKVQRQLRADLGSALVQLQQLKLAFGKSLPDPGPAPKDERPDNGEVLVRRGPEGMGRLRITNGTPKDVAVSIVGAGQPPGRPQVMIYLQATQSATVNRISGAYHLYFKSGTDWDADRRQFRAGCTFKKFDQTFTRNQGWQVNLQPRPNGNADTTEVEAY
;
A
#
# COMPACT_ATOMS: atom_id res chain seq x y z
N MET A 1 -17.61 -0.65 -41.45
CA MET A 1 -17.78 -1.62 -42.57
C MET A 1 -17.08 -2.92 -42.19
N ARG A 2 -17.80 -4.05 -42.30
CA ARG A 2 -17.34 -5.48 -42.25
C ARG A 2 -16.64 -5.96 -40.96
N ARG A 3 -16.88 -7.16 -40.41
CA ARG A 3 -17.86 -8.25 -40.63
C ARG A 3 -17.72 -9.21 -39.42
N TRP A 4 -18.82 -9.86 -39.06
CA TRP A 4 -18.98 -10.88 -38.01
C TRP A 4 -18.23 -12.19 -38.28
N VAL A 5 -17.92 -12.95 -37.21
CA VAL A 5 -18.11 -14.42 -37.14
C VAL A 5 -18.54 -14.81 -35.71
N ALA A 6 -19.65 -15.54 -35.62
CA ALA A 6 -20.14 -16.27 -34.46
C ALA A 6 -20.00 -17.78 -34.72
N LEU A 7 -19.75 -18.60 -33.69
CA LEU A 7 -20.01 -20.05 -33.74
C LEU A 7 -20.17 -20.67 -32.34
N CYS A 8 -21.44 -20.74 -31.92
CA CYS A 8 -22.23 -21.86 -31.38
C CYS A 8 -21.63 -23.20 -30.86
N VAL A 9 -22.27 -23.64 -29.75
CA VAL A 9 -22.81 -24.99 -29.39
C VAL A 9 -21.98 -25.93 -28.50
N GLY A 10 -22.65 -26.38 -27.41
CA GLY A 10 -22.29 -27.56 -26.62
C GLY A 10 -23.29 -27.82 -25.48
N MET A 11 -24.43 -28.44 -25.80
CA MET A 11 -25.47 -28.94 -24.88
C MET A 11 -25.03 -30.24 -24.19
N GLY A 12 -25.45 -30.46 -22.94
CA GLY A 12 -25.34 -31.76 -22.26
C GLY A 12 -26.17 -31.80 -20.97
N LEU A 13 -27.42 -32.23 -21.09
CA LEU A 13 -28.31 -32.65 -19.99
C LEU A 13 -28.32 -34.18 -19.92
N LEU A 14 -28.18 -34.76 -18.72
CA LEU A 14 -28.63 -36.13 -18.44
C LEU A 14 -29.35 -36.16 -17.08
N THR A 15 -30.58 -36.64 -17.14
CA THR A 15 -31.53 -36.97 -16.08
C THR A 15 -31.36 -38.43 -15.65
N GLY A 16 -31.69 -38.76 -14.40
CA GLY A 16 -31.78 -40.15 -13.93
C GLY A 16 -32.52 -40.29 -12.59
N CYS A 17 -33.78 -40.73 -12.67
CA CYS A 17 -34.63 -41.32 -11.61
C CYS A 17 -33.96 -42.58 -11.00
N GLY A 18 -34.27 -43.14 -9.83
CA GLY A 18 -35.42 -43.12 -8.91
C GLY A 18 -35.44 -44.49 -8.20
N GLY A 19 -36.01 -44.60 -6.99
CA GLY A 19 -36.29 -45.92 -6.38
C GLY A 19 -36.43 -45.95 -4.86
N GLU A 20 -37.66 -45.81 -4.37
CA GLU A 20 -38.16 -46.33 -3.08
C GLU A 20 -39.33 -47.28 -3.43
N PRO A 21 -39.48 -48.46 -2.80
CA PRO A 21 -40.64 -48.64 -1.90
C PRO A 21 -40.50 -49.67 -0.74
N GLN A 22 -41.10 -49.29 0.41
CA GLN A 22 -42.02 -49.99 1.34
C GLN A 22 -41.94 -51.49 1.76
N HIS A 23 -41.89 -51.66 3.11
CA HIS A 23 -42.69 -52.52 4.03
C HIS A 23 -42.57 -54.08 4.08
N ALA A 24 -42.02 -54.56 5.22
CA ALA A 24 -42.50 -55.54 6.25
C ALA A 24 -43.26 -56.85 5.87
N PRO A 25 -43.20 -57.97 6.65
CA PRO A 25 -43.10 -58.03 8.13
C PRO A 25 -42.24 -59.16 8.78
N SER A 26 -42.11 -59.05 10.11
CA SER A 26 -41.49 -59.92 11.15
C SER A 26 -42.08 -61.35 11.24
N PRO A 27 -41.53 -62.35 12.00
CA PRO A 27 -41.43 -62.27 13.47
C PRO A 27 -40.33 -63.10 14.22
N VAL A 28 -40.32 -62.84 15.55
CA VAL A 28 -39.89 -63.60 16.76
C VAL A 28 -38.41 -63.85 17.16
N ALA A 29 -38.14 -63.35 18.38
CA ALA A 29 -37.57 -64.02 19.57
C ALA A 29 -36.14 -63.63 20.06
N SER A 30 -36.16 -62.95 21.21
CA SER A 30 -35.32 -63.14 22.41
C SER A 30 -33.80 -62.98 22.33
N ALA A 31 -33.29 -61.90 22.94
CA ALA A 31 -32.49 -61.96 24.17
C ALA A 31 -32.13 -60.55 24.63
N SER A 32 -32.65 -60.15 25.79
CA SER A 32 -32.26 -58.94 26.50
C SER A 32 -30.90 -59.18 27.15
N SER A 33 -29.84 -58.55 26.62
CA SER A 33 -28.59 -58.35 27.33
C SER A 33 -28.31 -56.86 27.44
N SER A 34 -28.64 -56.30 28.61
CA SER A 34 -28.23 -54.97 29.06
C SER A 34 -26.70 -54.88 29.06
N SER A 35 -26.11 -54.32 28.02
CA SER A 35 -24.78 -53.73 28.08
C SER A 35 -24.94 -52.29 28.58
N ALA A 36 -24.55 -52.06 29.83
CA ALA A 36 -24.41 -50.72 30.38
C ALA A 36 -23.51 -49.87 29.45
N PRO A 37 -23.88 -48.63 29.12
CA PRO A 37 -23.02 -47.77 28.32
C PRO A 37 -21.73 -47.52 29.10
N ALA A 38 -20.59 -47.84 28.48
CA ALA A 38 -19.29 -47.48 29.00
C ALA A 38 -19.29 -45.96 29.29
N PRO A 39 -18.77 -45.51 30.45
CA PRO A 39 -18.68 -44.09 30.72
C PRO A 39 -17.89 -43.44 29.60
N ALA A 40 -18.51 -42.42 28.98
CA ALA A 40 -17.85 -41.57 28.00
C ALA A 40 -16.52 -41.12 28.61
N ALA A 41 -15.41 -41.52 28.00
CA ALA A 41 -14.10 -40.99 28.35
C ALA A 41 -14.21 -39.46 28.23
N SER A 42 -14.20 -38.78 29.37
CA SER A 42 -14.15 -37.34 29.46
C SER A 42 -12.86 -36.92 28.76
N VAL A 43 -13.02 -36.39 27.54
CA VAL A 43 -11.93 -35.75 26.81
C VAL A 43 -11.31 -34.75 27.79
N PRO A 44 -10.03 -34.88 28.16
CA PRO A 44 -9.44 -33.96 29.11
C PRO A 44 -9.60 -32.54 28.56
N THR A 45 -10.27 -31.68 29.33
CA THR A 45 -10.44 -30.27 29.00
C THR A 45 -9.07 -29.72 28.70
N ALA A 46 -8.84 -29.28 27.46
CA ALA A 46 -7.54 -28.82 26.99
C ALA A 46 -7.01 -27.75 27.96
N GLY A 47 -5.97 -28.09 28.72
CA GLY A 47 -5.27 -27.18 29.61
C GLY A 47 -4.59 -26.04 28.84
N PRO A 48 -4.05 -25.03 29.55
CA PRO A 48 -3.34 -23.93 28.91
C PRO A 48 -2.19 -24.43 28.02
N LEU A 49 -2.03 -23.82 26.86
CA LEU A 49 -1.02 -24.19 25.87
C LEU A 49 0.39 -23.99 26.44
N GLY A 50 1.17 -25.06 26.46
CA GLY A 50 2.61 -25.02 26.67
C GLY A 50 3.38 -24.58 25.42
N THR A 51 4.69 -24.42 25.54
CA THR A 51 5.57 -23.86 24.49
C THR A 51 5.44 -24.58 23.14
N ALA A 52 5.44 -25.91 23.10
CA ALA A 52 5.40 -26.67 21.85
C ALA A 52 4.05 -26.48 21.10
N ALA A 53 2.94 -26.54 21.84
CA ALA A 53 1.62 -26.35 21.25
C ALA A 53 1.40 -24.89 20.80
N TYR A 54 1.92 -23.92 21.56
CA TYR A 54 1.90 -22.52 21.16
C TYR A 54 2.78 -22.26 19.91
N GLN A 55 3.96 -22.88 19.82
CA GLN A 55 4.81 -22.79 18.62
C GLN A 55 4.11 -23.36 17.38
N ALA A 56 3.39 -24.48 17.49
CA ALA A 56 2.63 -25.04 16.38
C ALA A 56 1.54 -24.07 15.90
N GLU A 57 0.91 -23.35 16.83
CA GLU A 57 -0.09 -22.33 16.51
C GLU A 57 0.54 -21.11 15.82
N LEU A 58 1.65 -20.58 16.34
CA LEU A 58 2.40 -19.49 15.70
C LEU A 58 2.85 -19.87 14.28
N THR A 59 3.30 -21.11 14.07
CA THR A 59 3.74 -21.60 12.77
C THR A 59 2.60 -21.62 11.76
N ARG A 60 1.40 -22.05 12.18
CA ARG A 60 0.21 -22.03 11.33
C ARG A 60 -0.22 -20.61 10.97
N ILE A 61 -0.18 -19.69 11.93
CA ILE A 61 -0.45 -18.26 11.68
C ILE A 61 0.56 -17.71 10.67
N ASP A 62 1.85 -17.98 10.86
CA ASP A 62 2.93 -17.49 9.99
C ASP A 62 2.77 -17.99 8.54
N GLN A 63 2.30 -19.23 8.34
CA GLN A 63 1.99 -19.79 7.01
C GLN A 63 0.84 -19.07 6.31
N VAL A 64 -0.25 -18.77 7.03
CA VAL A 64 -1.39 -18.02 6.45
C VAL A 64 -0.98 -16.57 6.16
N LEU A 65 -0.24 -15.95 7.09
CA LEU A 65 0.29 -14.60 6.91
C LEU A 65 1.24 -14.52 5.71
N ALA A 66 2.00 -15.58 5.42
CA ALA A 66 2.85 -15.66 4.23
C ALA A 66 2.04 -15.49 2.94
N GLY A 67 0.86 -16.12 2.86
CA GLY A 67 -0.04 -15.98 1.72
C GLY A 67 -0.50 -14.53 1.54
N ALA A 68 -1.00 -13.93 2.62
CA ALA A 68 -1.49 -12.56 2.61
C ALA A 68 -0.39 -11.54 2.27
N THR A 69 0.77 -11.64 2.91
CA THR A 69 1.87 -10.67 2.75
C THR A 69 2.62 -10.80 1.42
N ARG A 70 2.57 -11.95 0.74
CA ARG A 70 3.07 -12.08 -0.64
C ARG A 70 2.35 -11.14 -1.61
N SER A 71 1.08 -10.81 -1.37
CA SER A 71 0.35 -9.86 -2.22
C SER A 71 1.06 -8.51 -2.27
N LEU A 72 1.51 -7.98 -1.12
CA LEU A 72 2.27 -6.73 -1.02
C LEU A 72 3.52 -6.74 -1.91
N THR A 73 4.24 -7.86 -1.99
CA THR A 73 5.48 -7.94 -2.78
C THR A 73 5.27 -7.91 -4.30
N ARG A 74 4.06 -8.19 -4.77
CA ARG A 74 3.73 -8.33 -6.21
C ARG A 74 2.94 -7.15 -6.78
N VAL A 75 2.58 -6.18 -5.95
CA VAL A 75 1.77 -5.04 -6.34
C VAL A 75 2.41 -4.22 -7.46
N ARG A 76 1.61 -3.87 -8.47
CA ARG A 76 2.01 -3.02 -9.60
C ARG A 76 1.16 -1.76 -9.76
N THR A 77 -0.03 -1.72 -9.18
CA THR A 77 -0.96 -0.59 -9.27
C THR A 77 -1.37 -0.12 -7.87
N ALA A 78 -1.90 1.10 -7.78
CA ALA A 78 -2.35 1.65 -6.50
C ALA A 78 -3.56 0.87 -5.96
N GLU A 79 -4.48 0.48 -6.84
CA GLU A 79 -5.69 -0.27 -6.49
C GLU A 79 -5.33 -1.66 -5.94
N ALA A 80 -4.40 -2.36 -6.60
CA ALA A 80 -3.90 -3.65 -6.10
C ALA A 80 -3.14 -3.51 -4.78
N LEU A 81 -2.56 -2.34 -4.47
CA LEU A 81 -1.97 -2.08 -3.16
C LEU A 81 -3.05 -2.02 -2.08
N GLY A 82 -4.14 -1.29 -2.35
CA GLY A 82 -5.26 -1.19 -1.43
C GLY A 82 -5.87 -2.56 -1.13
N GLU A 83 -6.11 -3.38 -2.16
CA GLU A 83 -6.60 -4.76 -2.00
C GLU A 83 -5.65 -5.64 -1.18
N ALA A 84 -4.34 -5.55 -1.46
CA ALA A 84 -3.31 -6.28 -0.72
C ALA A 84 -3.27 -5.86 0.76
N MET A 85 -3.39 -4.57 1.06
CA MET A 85 -3.45 -4.05 2.43
C MET A 85 -4.69 -4.55 3.17
N SER A 86 -5.87 -4.49 2.55
CA SER A 86 -7.11 -5.00 3.13
C SER A 86 -7.02 -6.50 3.43
N THR A 87 -6.48 -7.29 2.50
CA THR A 87 -6.26 -8.74 2.69
C THR A 87 -5.36 -9.05 3.88
N VAL A 88 -4.28 -8.27 4.05
CA VAL A 88 -3.36 -8.43 5.19
C VAL A 88 -4.05 -8.01 6.49
N ALA A 89 -4.80 -6.90 6.49
CA ALA A 89 -5.54 -6.43 7.66
C ALA A 89 -6.59 -7.45 8.13
N GLU A 90 -7.36 -8.04 7.21
CA GLU A 90 -8.32 -9.10 7.50
C GLU A 90 -7.66 -10.35 8.09
N SER A 91 -6.50 -10.74 7.54
CA SER A 91 -5.71 -11.87 8.07
C SER A 91 -5.25 -11.58 9.49
N LEU A 92 -4.73 -10.37 9.76
CA LEU A 92 -4.30 -9.96 11.10
C LEU A 92 -5.48 -9.91 12.09
N ASN A 93 -6.64 -9.40 11.69
CA ASN A 93 -7.85 -9.41 12.52
C ASN A 93 -8.30 -10.84 12.87
N THR A 94 -8.26 -11.74 11.88
CA THR A 94 -8.56 -13.16 12.09
C THR A 94 -7.59 -13.78 13.11
N PHE A 95 -6.30 -13.44 13.04
CA PHE A 95 -5.31 -13.91 14.00
C PHE A 95 -5.49 -13.30 15.38
N ALA A 96 -5.87 -12.02 15.48
CA ALA A 96 -6.16 -11.39 16.76
C ALA A 96 -7.29 -12.12 17.50
N VAL A 97 -8.40 -12.40 16.79
CA VAL A 97 -9.53 -13.18 17.33
C VAL A 97 -9.09 -14.58 17.75
N ARG A 98 -8.32 -15.26 16.88
CA ARG A 98 -7.85 -16.61 17.16
C ARG A 98 -6.94 -16.68 18.38
N LEU A 99 -5.98 -15.76 18.48
CA LEU A 99 -5.09 -15.66 19.63
C LEU A 99 -5.87 -15.35 20.91
N ALA A 100 -6.89 -14.48 20.85
CA ALA A 100 -7.75 -14.15 21.99
C ALA A 100 -8.50 -15.35 22.58
N ALA A 101 -8.79 -16.36 21.79
CA ALA A 101 -9.42 -17.60 22.27
C ALA A 101 -8.43 -18.55 22.99
N LEU A 102 -7.12 -18.32 22.88
CA LEU A 102 -6.12 -19.22 23.45
C LEU A 102 -5.84 -18.90 24.91
N LYS A 103 -5.77 -19.95 25.73
CA LYS A 103 -5.21 -19.87 27.08
C LYS A 103 -3.78 -20.41 27.03
N VAL A 104 -2.82 -19.64 27.53
CA VAL A 104 -1.39 -20.00 27.54
C VAL A 104 -0.87 -20.14 28.98
N THR A 105 0.24 -20.87 29.14
CA THR A 105 0.94 -20.96 30.43
C THR A 105 1.50 -19.61 30.89
N SER A 106 1.71 -19.43 32.21
CA SER A 106 2.19 -18.18 32.81
C SER A 106 3.49 -17.64 32.18
N ARG A 107 4.39 -18.54 31.75
CA ARG A 107 5.63 -18.19 31.04
C ARG A 107 5.39 -17.45 29.72
N LEU A 108 4.27 -17.71 29.05
CA LEU A 108 3.95 -17.19 27.72
C LEU A 108 3.02 -15.97 27.78
N THR A 109 2.37 -15.70 28.91
CA THR A 109 1.32 -14.68 29.05
C THR A 109 1.75 -13.30 28.54
N ALA A 110 2.93 -12.83 28.94
CA ALA A 110 3.42 -11.52 28.53
C ALA A 110 3.67 -11.43 27.01
N ALA A 111 4.34 -12.44 26.43
CA ALA A 111 4.61 -12.47 25.00
C ALA A 111 3.34 -12.66 24.16
N HIS A 112 2.38 -13.44 24.67
CA HIS A 112 1.07 -13.64 24.05
C HIS A 112 0.26 -12.35 24.00
N GLY A 113 0.13 -11.65 25.13
CA GLY A 113 -0.58 -10.36 25.21
C GLY A 113 0.05 -9.29 24.31
N LEU A 114 1.39 -9.18 24.32
CA LEU A 114 2.10 -8.23 23.44
C LEU A 114 1.89 -8.56 21.96
N LEU A 115 1.90 -9.84 21.58
CA LEU A 115 1.65 -10.24 20.19
C LEU A 115 0.23 -9.84 19.74
N GLN A 116 -0.78 -10.07 20.58
CA GLN A 116 -2.15 -9.69 20.29
C GLN A 116 -2.29 -8.18 20.10
N GLU A 117 -1.71 -7.39 21.01
CA GLU A 117 -1.70 -5.93 20.93
C GLU A 117 -1.05 -5.46 19.62
N ARG A 118 0.14 -5.97 19.29
CA ARG A 118 0.86 -5.55 18.08
C ARG A 118 0.17 -5.96 16.78
N ILE A 119 -0.44 -7.15 16.74
CA ILE A 119 -1.27 -7.57 15.60
C ILE A 119 -2.48 -6.64 15.45
N GLY A 120 -3.14 -6.28 16.56
CA GLY A 120 -4.26 -5.33 16.55
C GLY A 120 -3.86 -3.95 16.02
N VAL A 121 -2.75 -3.40 16.53
CA VAL A 121 -2.20 -2.11 16.05
C VAL A 121 -1.87 -2.16 14.56
N ALA A 122 -1.21 -3.23 14.10
CA ALA A 122 -0.88 -3.40 12.69
C ALA A 122 -2.14 -3.47 11.81
N ALA A 123 -3.16 -4.23 12.23
CA ALA A 123 -4.42 -4.34 11.49
C ALA A 123 -5.15 -3.00 11.40
N THR A 124 -5.32 -2.30 12.54
CA THR A 124 -5.96 -0.98 12.58
C THR A 124 -5.23 0.04 11.71
N ARG A 125 -3.90 0.07 11.76
CA ARG A 125 -3.09 1.00 10.94
C ARG A 125 -3.25 0.70 9.45
N LEU A 126 -3.22 -0.56 9.04
CA LEU A 126 -3.44 -0.92 7.63
C LEU A 126 -4.81 -0.44 7.16
N THR A 127 -5.88 -0.75 7.91
CA THR A 127 -7.25 -0.34 7.55
C THR A 127 -7.41 1.19 7.48
N SER A 128 -6.86 1.93 8.44
CA SER A 128 -7.03 3.40 8.49
C SER A 128 -6.18 4.16 7.48
N SER A 129 -5.17 3.52 6.87
CA SER A 129 -4.24 4.17 5.93
C SER A 129 -4.44 3.77 4.48
N VAL A 130 -5.39 2.89 4.14
CA VAL A 130 -5.60 2.40 2.76
C VAL A 130 -5.73 3.55 1.77
N GLU A 131 -6.66 4.48 2.00
CA GLU A 131 -6.93 5.58 1.07
C GLU A 131 -5.70 6.45 0.81
N GLN A 132 -5.05 6.93 1.88
CA GLN A 132 -3.83 7.72 1.77
C GLN A 132 -2.71 6.94 1.07
N THR A 133 -2.61 5.64 1.32
CA THR A 133 -1.56 4.80 0.72
C THR A 133 -1.82 4.57 -0.77
N VAL A 134 -3.08 4.43 -1.19
CA VAL A 134 -3.47 4.38 -2.61
C VAL A 134 -3.10 5.69 -3.30
N GLU A 135 -3.39 6.83 -2.68
CA GLU A 135 -3.00 8.14 -3.22
C GLU A 135 -1.47 8.29 -3.32
N ASP A 136 -0.72 7.93 -2.27
CA ASP A 136 0.75 7.92 -2.30
C ASP A 136 1.29 6.94 -3.36
N ALA A 137 0.62 5.82 -3.62
CA ALA A 137 1.01 4.88 -4.67
C ALA A 137 0.79 5.43 -6.08
N ARG A 138 -0.24 6.24 -6.30
CA ARG A 138 -0.45 6.99 -7.56
C ARG A 138 0.62 8.05 -7.76
N CYS A 139 1.17 8.58 -6.66
CA CYS A 139 2.25 9.55 -6.63
C CYS A 139 3.63 8.94 -6.92
N GLY A 140 4.16 8.16 -5.96
CA GLY A 140 5.53 7.63 -5.98
C GLY A 140 5.70 6.32 -6.71
N GLY A 141 4.59 5.69 -7.09
CA GLY A 141 4.54 4.36 -7.67
C GLY A 141 4.31 3.27 -6.62
N ALA A 142 3.42 2.33 -6.94
CA ALA A 142 2.93 1.31 -6.02
C ALA A 142 4.01 0.40 -5.41
N ALA A 143 5.11 0.13 -6.14
CA ALA A 143 6.20 -0.69 -5.62
C ALA A 143 6.89 -0.04 -4.41
N TYR A 144 7.20 1.26 -4.50
CA TYR A 144 7.85 1.99 -3.40
C TYR A 144 6.92 2.08 -2.18
N THR A 145 5.67 2.45 -2.42
CA THR A 145 4.67 2.57 -1.37
C THR A 145 4.39 1.23 -0.70
N SER A 146 4.35 0.13 -1.46
CA SER A 146 4.26 -1.22 -0.88
C SER A 146 5.45 -1.56 0.02
N GLN A 147 6.67 -1.23 -0.38
CA GLN A 147 7.85 -1.43 0.47
C GLN A 147 7.75 -0.62 1.78
N LYS A 148 7.20 0.60 1.73
CA LYS A 148 6.93 1.40 2.92
C LYS A 148 5.91 0.71 3.85
N VAL A 149 4.83 0.17 3.31
CA VAL A 149 3.84 -0.62 4.07
C VAL A 149 4.48 -1.87 4.70
N GLN A 150 5.31 -2.60 3.96
CA GLN A 150 6.00 -3.79 4.46
C GLN A 150 6.94 -3.45 5.63
N ARG A 151 7.72 -2.37 5.53
CA ARG A 151 8.56 -1.89 6.64
C ARG A 151 7.72 -1.51 7.85
N GLN A 152 6.62 -0.80 7.65
CA GLN A 152 5.72 -0.41 8.74
C GLN A 152 5.12 -1.62 9.45
N LEU A 153 4.67 -2.63 8.70
CA LEU A 153 4.16 -3.88 9.25
C LEU A 153 5.22 -4.60 10.11
N ARG A 154 6.47 -4.69 9.63
CA ARG A 154 7.56 -5.25 10.44
C ARG A 154 7.81 -4.45 11.71
N ALA A 155 7.79 -3.12 11.62
CA ALA A 155 8.01 -2.23 12.75
C ALA A 155 6.89 -2.36 13.80
N ASP A 156 5.62 -2.40 13.37
CA ASP A 156 4.47 -2.57 14.25
C ASP A 156 4.55 -3.91 15.01
N LEU A 157 4.99 -4.99 14.36
CA LEU A 157 5.17 -6.30 14.98
C LEU A 157 6.49 -6.46 15.74
N GLY A 158 7.45 -5.55 15.56
CA GLY A 158 8.86 -5.75 15.92
C GLY A 158 9.09 -6.10 17.40
N SER A 159 8.43 -5.40 18.32
CA SER A 159 8.58 -5.68 19.75
C SER A 159 8.06 -7.07 20.15
N ALA A 160 6.95 -7.53 19.57
CA ALA A 160 6.44 -8.88 19.80
C ALA A 160 7.39 -9.94 19.24
N LEU A 161 7.98 -9.70 18.06
CA LEU A 161 8.97 -10.59 17.46
C LEU A 161 10.21 -10.77 18.36
N VAL A 162 10.73 -9.67 18.92
CA VAL A 162 11.86 -9.72 19.87
C VAL A 162 11.50 -10.53 21.11
N GLN A 163 10.31 -10.31 21.69
CA GLN A 163 9.89 -11.03 22.89
C GLN A 163 9.72 -12.53 22.64
N LEU A 164 9.15 -12.92 21.50
CA LEU A 164 9.02 -14.32 21.10
C LEU A 164 10.39 -14.98 20.88
N GLN A 165 11.33 -14.26 20.26
CA GLN A 165 12.69 -14.74 20.05
C GLN A 165 13.42 -15.02 21.38
N GLN A 166 13.27 -14.17 22.39
CA GLN A 166 13.83 -14.40 23.74
C GLN A 166 13.30 -15.69 24.37
N LEU A 167 12.06 -16.06 24.07
CA LEU A 167 11.43 -17.32 24.50
C LEU A 167 11.77 -18.51 23.58
N LYS A 168 12.64 -18.31 22.58
CA LYS A 168 13.00 -19.29 21.55
C LYS A 168 11.81 -19.76 20.71
N LEU A 169 10.82 -18.89 20.53
CA LEU A 169 9.67 -19.10 19.67
C LEU A 169 9.91 -18.43 18.31
N ALA A 170 9.51 -19.10 17.23
CA ALA A 170 9.62 -18.61 15.87
C ALA A 170 8.27 -18.07 15.37
N PHE A 171 8.26 -16.81 14.95
CA PHE A 171 7.14 -16.12 14.32
C PHE A 171 7.66 -14.99 13.42
N GLY A 172 6.91 -14.61 12.38
CA GLY A 172 7.23 -13.48 11.51
C GLY A 172 8.32 -13.75 10.47
N LYS A 173 8.71 -15.01 10.25
CA LYS A 173 9.69 -15.38 9.23
C LYS A 173 9.16 -15.14 7.82
N SER A 174 7.85 -15.20 7.65
CA SER A 174 7.18 -14.97 6.38
C SER A 174 6.97 -13.48 6.05
N LEU A 175 7.22 -12.58 7.00
CA LEU A 175 7.09 -11.14 6.77
C LEU A 175 8.08 -10.72 5.67
N PRO A 176 7.63 -9.97 4.65
CA PRO A 176 8.53 -9.42 3.64
C PRO A 176 9.56 -8.47 4.25
N ASP A 177 10.80 -8.52 3.77
CA ASP A 177 11.84 -7.56 4.11
C ASP A 177 12.29 -6.83 2.83
N PRO A 178 11.77 -5.61 2.58
CA PRO A 178 12.16 -4.83 1.41
C PRO A 178 13.53 -4.15 1.57
N GLY A 179 14.24 -4.40 2.67
CA GLY A 179 15.47 -3.69 3.01
C GLY A 179 15.23 -2.28 3.57
N PRO A 180 16.30 -1.50 3.77
CA PRO A 180 16.20 -0.17 4.35
C PRO A 180 15.38 0.78 3.48
N ALA A 181 14.77 1.79 4.10
CA ALA A 181 14.18 2.88 3.35
C ALA A 181 15.30 3.60 2.56
N PRO A 182 15.02 4.06 1.32
CA PRO A 182 15.94 4.94 0.62
C PRO A 182 16.27 6.17 1.45
N LYS A 183 17.46 6.74 1.23
CA LYS A 183 17.85 7.99 1.86
C LYS A 183 16.96 9.12 1.34
N ASP A 184 16.64 10.05 2.24
CA ASP A 184 15.95 11.29 1.88
C ASP A 184 16.98 12.25 1.28
N GLU A 185 17.16 12.16 -0.04
CA GLU A 185 18.06 13.02 -0.80
C GLU A 185 17.26 14.19 -1.39
N ARG A 186 17.00 15.17 -0.52
CA ARG A 186 16.29 16.40 -0.85
C ARG A 186 17.23 17.35 -1.61
N PRO A 187 16.87 17.82 -2.83
CA PRO A 187 17.66 18.78 -3.58
C PRO A 187 17.77 20.15 -2.88
N ASP A 188 18.82 20.88 -3.23
CA ASP A 188 18.99 22.24 -2.74
C ASP A 188 17.94 23.18 -3.34
N ASN A 189 17.59 24.25 -2.62
CA ASN A 189 16.67 25.24 -3.14
C ASN A 189 17.26 25.91 -4.40
N GLY A 190 16.53 25.85 -5.50
CA GLY A 190 16.92 26.39 -6.78
C GLY A 190 17.78 25.45 -7.63
N GLU A 191 17.98 24.21 -7.20
CA GLU A 191 18.72 23.21 -7.96
C GLU A 191 18.02 22.91 -9.29
N VAL A 192 18.80 22.94 -10.38
CA VAL A 192 18.32 22.66 -11.74
C VAL A 192 18.44 21.17 -12.00
N LEU A 193 17.30 20.46 -11.92
CA LEU A 193 17.18 19.02 -12.08
C LEU A 193 17.23 18.57 -13.55
N VAL A 194 16.80 19.45 -14.46
CA VAL A 194 16.80 19.21 -15.90
C VAL A 194 17.14 20.51 -16.62
N ARG A 195 18.00 20.45 -17.64
CA ARG A 195 18.20 21.52 -18.62
C ARG A 195 18.37 20.91 -20.01
N ARG A 196 17.54 21.35 -20.96
CA ARG A 196 17.49 20.83 -22.34
C ARG A 196 17.13 21.95 -23.31
N GLY A 197 17.51 21.76 -24.56
CA GLY A 197 17.15 22.68 -25.64
C GLY A 197 18.01 23.94 -25.67
N PRO A 198 17.68 24.89 -26.57
CA PRO A 198 18.45 26.10 -26.75
C PRO A 198 18.36 27.01 -25.52
N GLU A 199 19.49 27.63 -25.16
CA GLU A 199 19.53 28.64 -24.11
C GLU A 199 19.01 29.98 -24.66
N GLY A 200 17.93 30.49 -24.07
CA GLY A 200 17.39 31.81 -24.42
C GLY A 200 17.90 32.93 -23.52
N MET A 201 17.29 34.11 -23.62
CA MET A 201 17.57 35.23 -22.71
C MET A 201 16.49 35.43 -21.63
N GLY A 202 15.49 34.54 -21.57
CA GLY A 202 14.42 34.63 -20.58
C GLY A 202 14.93 34.42 -19.15
N ARG A 203 14.35 35.18 -18.22
CA ARG A 203 14.59 35.10 -16.78
C ARG A 203 13.24 35.01 -16.06
N LEU A 204 13.14 34.07 -15.12
CA LEU A 204 11.94 33.86 -14.32
C LEU A 204 12.33 33.71 -12.86
N ARG A 205 11.78 34.56 -11.99
CA ARG A 205 11.84 34.36 -10.54
C ARG A 205 10.59 33.61 -10.09
N ILE A 206 10.78 32.54 -9.34
CA ILE A 206 9.71 31.68 -8.84
C ILE A 206 9.76 31.73 -7.32
N THR A 207 8.61 31.96 -6.69
CA THR A 207 8.43 31.90 -5.24
C THR A 207 7.50 30.75 -4.91
N ASN A 208 7.99 29.76 -4.16
CA ASN A 208 7.16 28.73 -3.56
C ASN A 208 6.55 29.26 -2.25
N GLY A 209 5.35 29.84 -2.31
CA GLY A 209 4.66 30.30 -1.10
C GLY A 209 3.89 29.20 -0.35
N THR A 210 4.09 27.92 -0.68
CA THR A 210 3.36 26.80 -0.06
C THR A 210 4.19 26.14 1.04
N PRO A 211 3.57 25.41 1.99
CA PRO A 211 4.31 24.66 3.01
C PRO A 211 4.93 23.36 2.48
N LYS A 212 4.74 23.02 1.21
CA LYS A 212 5.30 21.82 0.57
C LYS A 212 6.42 22.22 -0.38
N ASP A 213 7.36 21.31 -0.60
CA ASP A 213 8.34 21.46 -1.66
C ASP A 213 7.68 21.31 -3.02
N VAL A 214 8.31 21.91 -4.03
CA VAL A 214 7.80 21.90 -5.40
C VAL A 214 8.91 21.67 -6.41
N ALA A 215 8.61 20.94 -7.47
CA ALA A 215 9.42 20.89 -8.68
C ALA A 215 8.67 21.61 -9.80
N VAL A 216 9.28 22.65 -10.36
CA VAL A 216 8.68 23.47 -11.42
C VAL A 216 9.30 23.09 -12.75
N SER A 217 8.43 22.70 -13.68
CA SER A 217 8.75 22.34 -15.05
C SER A 217 8.41 23.49 -15.97
N ILE A 218 9.44 24.08 -16.56
CA ILE A 218 9.33 25.08 -17.61
C ILE A 218 9.32 24.32 -18.94
N VAL A 219 8.21 24.42 -19.66
CA VAL A 219 7.92 23.59 -20.82
C VAL A 219 7.75 24.50 -22.03
N GLY A 220 8.52 24.28 -23.09
CA GLY A 220 8.39 25.06 -24.32
C GLY A 220 6.99 24.92 -24.92
N ALA A 221 6.51 25.96 -25.60
CA ALA A 221 5.22 25.91 -26.28
C ALA A 221 5.13 24.70 -27.23
N GLY A 222 4.03 23.95 -27.15
CA GLY A 222 3.81 22.72 -27.94
C GLY A 222 4.57 21.49 -27.45
N GLN A 223 5.33 21.56 -26.34
CA GLN A 223 6.01 20.40 -25.75
C GLN A 223 5.20 19.77 -24.61
N PRO A 224 5.32 18.45 -24.37
CA PRO A 224 4.66 17.80 -23.25
C PRO A 224 5.39 18.09 -21.91
N PRO A 225 4.67 18.11 -20.78
CA PRO A 225 5.25 18.46 -19.48
C PRO A 225 6.30 17.46 -18.97
N GLY A 226 6.25 16.20 -19.40
CA GLY A 226 7.29 15.19 -19.13
C GLY A 226 8.63 15.44 -19.86
N ARG A 227 8.72 16.45 -20.74
CA ARG A 227 9.94 16.84 -21.45
C ARG A 227 10.22 18.35 -21.30
N PRO A 228 10.43 18.85 -20.07
CA PRO A 228 10.64 20.27 -19.86
C PRO A 228 11.99 20.72 -20.44
N GLN A 229 12.06 22.00 -20.83
CA GLN A 229 13.33 22.65 -21.14
C GLN A 229 14.15 22.88 -19.87
N VAL A 230 13.50 23.21 -18.76
CA VAL A 230 14.12 23.36 -17.45
C VAL A 230 13.20 22.77 -16.39
N MET A 231 13.76 21.97 -15.48
CA MET A 231 13.09 21.61 -14.23
C MET A 231 13.93 22.13 -13.06
N ILE A 232 13.31 22.84 -12.13
CA ILE A 232 13.96 23.40 -10.95
C ILE A 232 13.25 22.95 -9.69
N TYR A 233 14.01 22.62 -8.66
CA TYR A 233 13.49 22.32 -7.33
C TYR A 233 13.39 23.60 -6.49
N LEU A 234 12.29 23.79 -5.78
CA LEU A 234 12.12 24.86 -4.81
C LEU A 234 11.64 24.27 -3.49
N GLN A 235 12.35 24.63 -2.43
CA GLN A 235 11.95 24.26 -1.09
C GLN A 235 10.73 25.09 -0.65
N ALA A 236 9.96 24.58 0.31
CA ALA A 236 8.84 25.28 0.94
C ALA A 236 9.24 26.70 1.36
N THR A 237 8.36 27.67 1.10
CA THR A 237 8.53 29.11 1.41
C THR A 237 9.73 29.83 0.76
N GLN A 238 10.51 29.14 -0.08
CA GLN A 238 11.71 29.69 -0.71
C GLN A 238 11.44 30.27 -2.11
N SER A 239 12.44 31.00 -2.64
CA SER A 239 12.42 31.50 -4.02
C SER A 239 13.67 31.08 -4.77
N ALA A 240 13.58 30.96 -6.09
CA ALA A 240 14.71 30.73 -6.97
C ALA A 240 14.55 31.50 -8.28
N THR A 241 15.66 31.80 -8.96
CA THR A 241 15.64 32.45 -10.28
C THR A 241 16.21 31.51 -11.33
N VAL A 242 15.39 31.20 -12.34
CA VAL A 242 15.82 30.46 -13.52
C VAL A 242 16.21 31.44 -14.61
N ASN A 243 17.40 31.25 -15.16
CA ASN A 243 17.88 31.99 -16.31
C ASN A 243 17.93 31.08 -17.55
N ARG A 244 18.09 31.74 -18.69
CA ARG A 244 18.32 31.15 -20.01
C ARG A 244 17.15 30.33 -20.54
N ILE A 245 15.95 30.86 -20.37
CA ILE A 245 14.71 30.26 -20.87
C ILE A 245 14.48 30.69 -22.32
N SER A 246 14.19 29.73 -23.20
CA SER A 246 13.97 29.99 -24.62
C SER A 246 12.48 30.03 -24.97
N GLY A 247 12.16 30.82 -26.00
CA GLY A 247 10.86 30.85 -26.64
C GLY A 247 9.69 31.26 -25.73
N ALA A 248 8.48 30.94 -26.20
CA ALA A 248 7.28 30.93 -25.37
C ALA A 248 7.21 29.63 -24.57
N TYR A 249 6.68 29.68 -23.35
CA TYR A 249 6.65 28.53 -22.46
C TYR A 249 5.43 28.52 -21.52
N HIS A 250 5.13 27.34 -21.00
CA HIS A 250 4.17 27.09 -19.93
C HIS A 250 4.89 26.65 -18.67
N LEU A 251 4.29 26.92 -17.52
CA LEU A 251 4.77 26.46 -16.23
C LEU A 251 3.85 25.38 -15.70
N TYR A 252 4.44 24.23 -15.40
CA TYR A 252 3.82 23.16 -14.65
C TYR A 252 4.57 23.03 -13.34
N PHE A 253 3.89 22.66 -12.27
CA PHE A 253 4.56 22.33 -11.03
C PHE A 253 3.92 21.11 -10.40
N LYS A 254 4.78 20.33 -9.75
CA LYS A 254 4.35 19.26 -8.85
C LYS A 254 4.81 19.59 -7.44
N SER A 255 3.95 19.36 -6.46
CA SER A 255 4.27 19.48 -5.04
C SER A 255 4.13 18.13 -4.37
N GLY A 256 4.80 17.92 -3.23
CA GLY A 256 4.68 16.67 -2.47
C GLY A 256 5.75 16.56 -1.38
N THR A 257 5.93 15.35 -0.88
CA THR A 257 6.99 15.00 0.08
C THR A 257 7.75 13.75 -0.38
N ASP A 258 8.89 13.45 0.26
CA ASP A 258 9.73 12.28 -0.02
C ASP A 258 10.18 12.28 -1.49
N TRP A 259 11.13 13.15 -1.80
CA TRP A 259 11.62 13.35 -3.16
C TRP A 259 12.41 12.13 -3.65
N ASP A 260 12.10 11.68 -4.85
CA ASP A 260 12.82 10.64 -5.58
C ASP A 260 13.70 11.31 -6.64
N ALA A 261 15.01 11.39 -6.37
CA ALA A 261 15.97 12.03 -7.28
C ALA A 261 16.08 11.30 -8.63
N ASP A 262 16.05 9.97 -8.62
CA ASP A 262 16.18 9.15 -9.83
C ASP A 262 15.00 9.35 -10.77
N ARG A 263 13.78 9.40 -10.21
CA ARG A 263 12.53 9.60 -10.97
C ARG A 263 12.16 11.06 -11.12
N ARG A 264 12.83 11.96 -10.41
CA ARG A 264 12.53 13.40 -10.30
C ARG A 264 11.05 13.65 -9.96
N GLN A 265 10.54 12.98 -8.93
CA GLN A 265 9.14 13.10 -8.51
C GLN A 265 9.00 12.96 -7.00
N PHE A 266 7.89 13.45 -6.45
CA PHE A 266 7.55 13.22 -5.04
C PHE A 266 6.88 11.85 -4.88
N ARG A 267 7.12 11.19 -3.74
CA ARG A 267 6.58 9.86 -3.47
C ARG A 267 5.25 9.88 -2.74
N ALA A 268 4.89 10.99 -2.10
CA ALA A 268 3.69 11.09 -1.29
C ALA A 268 3.01 12.46 -1.40
N GLY A 269 1.69 12.47 -1.20
CA GLY A 269 0.85 13.67 -1.13
C GLY A 269 1.02 14.63 -2.31
N CYS A 270 1.10 14.09 -3.53
CA CYS A 270 1.41 14.87 -4.71
C CYS A 270 0.23 15.71 -5.20
N THR A 271 0.56 16.84 -5.83
CA THR A 271 -0.41 17.63 -6.58
C THR A 271 0.28 18.14 -7.83
N PHE A 272 -0.42 18.11 -8.97
CA PHE A 272 0.11 18.55 -10.26
C PHE A 272 -0.75 19.68 -10.79
N LYS A 273 -0.12 20.80 -11.12
CA LYS A 273 -0.82 22.00 -11.59
C LYS A 273 -0.07 22.64 -12.75
N LYS A 274 -0.83 23.36 -13.56
CA LYS A 274 -0.35 24.17 -14.67
C LYS A 274 -0.83 25.61 -14.49
N PHE A 275 0.02 26.57 -14.78
CA PHE A 275 -0.42 27.96 -14.95
C PHE A 275 -1.15 28.12 -16.28
N ASP A 276 -2.31 28.76 -16.26
CA ASP A 276 -3.14 28.90 -17.46
C ASP A 276 -2.55 29.88 -18.46
N GLN A 277 -1.73 30.82 -17.98
CA GLN A 277 -1.03 31.80 -18.80
C GLN A 277 0.17 31.22 -19.56
N THR A 278 0.42 31.79 -20.74
CA THR A 278 1.63 31.54 -21.54
C THR A 278 2.64 32.64 -21.29
N PHE A 279 3.90 32.28 -21.07
CA PHE A 279 4.98 33.22 -20.80
C PHE A 279 5.89 33.38 -22.01
N THR A 280 6.54 34.55 -22.14
CA THR A 280 7.45 34.87 -23.26
C THR A 280 8.69 35.63 -22.79
N ARG A 281 9.68 35.73 -23.69
CA ARG A 281 11.05 36.28 -23.49
C ARG A 281 11.14 37.68 -22.85
N ASN A 282 10.13 38.53 -22.97
CA ASN A 282 10.34 39.99 -22.88
C ASN A 282 10.02 40.64 -21.53
N GLN A 283 9.73 39.90 -20.47
CA GLN A 283 9.45 40.51 -19.16
C GLN A 283 10.16 39.74 -18.05
N GLY A 284 10.72 40.46 -17.08
CA GLY A 284 11.31 39.90 -15.87
C GLY A 284 10.20 39.33 -14.98
N TRP A 285 9.65 38.19 -15.38
CA TRP A 285 8.48 37.59 -14.75
C TRP A 285 8.82 37.13 -13.33
N GLN A 286 7.93 37.46 -12.40
CA GLN A 286 7.89 36.88 -11.06
C GLN A 286 6.59 36.08 -10.94
N VAL A 287 6.71 34.81 -10.55
CA VAL A 287 5.56 33.92 -10.35
C VAL A 287 5.55 33.43 -8.91
N ASN A 288 4.39 33.54 -8.25
CA ASN A 288 4.14 32.98 -6.93
C ASN A 288 3.24 31.75 -7.07
N LEU A 289 3.62 30.65 -6.43
CA LEU A 289 2.91 29.36 -6.52
C LEU A 289 1.72 29.21 -5.55
N GLN A 290 1.23 30.31 -4.94
CA GLN A 290 0.03 30.30 -4.10
C GLN A 290 -1.26 30.49 -4.92
N PRO A 291 -2.20 29.52 -4.92
CA PRO A 291 -3.48 29.67 -5.59
C PRO A 291 -4.47 30.45 -4.70
N ARG A 292 -4.50 31.79 -4.76
CA ARG A 292 -5.52 32.70 -4.15
C ARG A 292 -5.47 34.12 -4.78
N PRO A 293 -6.49 35.00 -4.55
CA PRO A 293 -6.77 36.24 -5.32
C PRO A 293 -5.69 37.33 -5.41
N ASN A 294 -4.52 37.12 -4.81
CA ASN A 294 -3.37 38.03 -4.85
C ASN A 294 -2.11 37.37 -5.49
N GLY A 295 -2.23 36.14 -6.01
CA GLY A 295 -1.26 35.55 -6.92
C GLY A 295 -1.61 35.97 -8.35
N ASN A 296 -0.63 36.39 -9.14
CA ASN A 296 -0.87 37.01 -10.44
C ASN A 296 -1.34 36.03 -11.56
N ALA A 297 -1.74 34.79 -11.26
CA ALA A 297 -2.10 33.83 -12.30
C ALA A 297 -2.93 32.64 -11.79
N ASP A 298 -3.94 32.28 -12.59
CA ASP A 298 -4.78 31.10 -12.39
C ASP A 298 -4.03 29.79 -12.70
N THR A 299 -4.45 28.71 -12.03
CA THR A 299 -3.87 27.39 -12.21
C THR A 299 -4.94 26.31 -12.37
N THR A 300 -4.73 25.41 -13.31
CA THR A 300 -5.56 24.22 -13.53
C THR A 300 -4.84 22.96 -13.06
N GLU A 301 -5.58 22.01 -12.45
CA GLU A 301 -5.05 20.68 -12.12
C GLU A 301 -4.82 19.85 -13.38
N VAL A 302 -3.73 19.08 -13.40
CA VAL A 302 -3.35 18.26 -14.55
C VAL A 302 -2.99 16.85 -14.11
N GLU A 303 -2.92 15.92 -15.06
CA GLU A 303 -2.44 14.57 -14.82
C GLU A 303 -0.94 14.56 -14.43
N ALA A 304 -0.52 13.47 -13.78
CA ALA A 304 0.87 13.26 -13.38
C ALA A 304 1.81 13.20 -14.59
N TYR A 305 3.03 13.74 -14.44
CA TYR A 305 4.04 13.83 -15.51
C TYR A 305 5.51 13.81 -15.03
#